data_AF-A0A7K1EJW0-F1
#
_entry.id   AF-A0A7K1EJW0-F1
#
_cell.length_a   1.000
_cell.length_b   1.000
_cell.length_c   1.000
_cell.angle_alpha   90.00
_cell.angle_beta   90.00
_cell.angle_gamma   90.00
#
_symmetry.space_group_name_H-M   'P 1'
#
loop_
_entity.id
_entity.type
_entity.pdbx_description
1 polymer ?
#
loop_
_entity_poly.entity_id
_entity_poly.type
_entity_poly.pdbx_seq_one_letter_code
_entity_poly.pdbx_strand_id
1 'polypeptide(L)'
;MVRKKNTPTPASARTRRNLWVVQLIEYILGLGTAAATVNAAQPLGVALVAIMIVSNAAVLTAPLSAFRITNARAHQLLGIAIALVSVVIAVTIPMDVSSQLIVIAVAVAQGFLSVRFGNGF
;
A
#
# COMPACT_ATOMS: atom_id res chain seq x y z
N MET A 1 11.72 10.48 -38.69
CA MET A 1 11.59 11.04 -37.32
C MET A 1 12.04 10.00 -36.31
N VAL A 2 13.23 10.15 -35.72
CA VAL A 2 13.78 9.22 -34.72
C VAL A 2 13.27 9.64 -33.34
N ARG A 3 12.42 8.82 -32.72
CA ARG A 3 11.92 9.03 -31.35
C ARG A 3 13.12 8.89 -30.39
N LYS A 4 13.71 10.02 -29.95
CA LYS A 4 14.73 10.01 -28.90
C LYS A 4 14.17 9.25 -27.70
N LYS A 5 14.76 8.10 -27.38
CA LYS A 5 14.50 7.39 -26.12
C LYS A 5 15.00 8.31 -25.01
N ASN A 6 14.08 8.93 -24.28
CA ASN A 6 14.40 9.69 -23.08
C ASN A 6 15.02 8.73 -22.07
N THR A 7 16.34 8.68 -22.02
CA THR A 7 17.07 7.94 -20.99
C THR A 7 16.76 8.60 -19.65
N PRO A 8 16.30 7.82 -18.64
CA PRO A 8 16.01 8.39 -17.33
C PRO A 8 17.28 9.01 -16.75
N THR A 9 17.17 10.25 -16.28
CA THR A 9 18.29 10.92 -15.58
C THR A 9 18.67 10.13 -14.33
N PRO A 10 19.94 10.18 -13.88
CA PRO A 10 20.41 9.41 -12.73
C PRO A 10 19.58 9.61 -11.45
N ALA A 11 18.99 10.81 -11.28
CA ALA A 11 18.04 11.11 -10.22
C ALA A 11 16.76 10.27 -10.33
N SER A 12 16.11 10.24 -11.51
CA SER A 12 14.88 9.45 -11.72
C SER A 12 15.09 7.93 -11.60
N ALA A 13 16.28 7.44 -11.96
CA ALA A 13 16.66 6.04 -11.78
C ALA A 13 16.85 5.69 -10.29
N ARG A 14 17.43 6.61 -9.50
CA ARG A 14 17.61 6.45 -8.05
C ARG A 14 16.27 6.52 -7.29
N THR A 15 15.38 7.43 -7.65
CA THR A 15 14.04 7.51 -7.05
C THR A 15 13.23 6.22 -7.31
N ARG A 16 13.27 5.67 -8.53
CA ARG A 16 12.64 4.36 -8.83
C ARG A 16 13.27 3.19 -8.05
N ARG A 17 14.57 3.25 -7.77
CA ARG A 17 15.29 2.24 -6.97
C ARG A 17 14.91 2.26 -5.49
N ASN A 18 14.26 3.30 -4.97
CA ASN A 18 13.80 3.28 -3.57
C ASN A 18 12.33 2.86 -3.42
N LEU A 19 11.54 2.97 -4.50
CA LEU A 19 10.11 2.62 -4.48
C LEU A 19 9.83 1.12 -4.36
N TRP A 20 10.75 0.24 -4.77
CA TRP A 20 10.55 -1.21 -4.60
C TRP A 20 10.53 -1.64 -3.14
N VAL A 21 11.26 -0.96 -2.25
CA VAL A 21 11.29 -1.28 -0.81
C VAL A 21 9.92 -0.96 -0.19
N VAL A 22 9.36 0.20 -0.54
CA VAL A 22 8.01 0.60 -0.12
C VAL A 22 6.99 -0.43 -0.59
N GLN A 23 7.04 -0.78 -1.87
CA GLN A 23 6.15 -1.75 -2.48
C GLN A 23 6.25 -3.14 -1.83
N LEU A 24 7.47 -3.58 -1.49
CA LEU A 24 7.69 -4.83 -0.77
C LEU A 24 7.08 -4.79 0.63
N ILE A 25 7.28 -3.69 1.37
CA ILE A 25 6.70 -3.53 2.71
C ILE A 25 5.17 -3.53 2.63
N GLU A 26 4.58 -2.82 1.66
CA GLU A 26 3.13 -2.82 1.46
C GLU A 26 2.60 -4.22 1.12
N TYR A 27 3.32 -5.01 0.33
CA TYR A 27 2.95 -6.42 0.11
C TYR A 27 3.02 -7.25 1.38
N ILE A 28 4.06 -7.07 2.20
CA ILE A 28 4.17 -7.78 3.49
C ILE A 28 3.02 -7.39 4.42
N LEU A 29 2.67 -6.10 4.49
CA LEU A 29 1.53 -5.62 5.27
C LEU A 29 0.21 -6.20 4.73
N GLY A 30 -0.02 -6.11 3.43
CA GLY A 30 -1.25 -6.58 2.80
C GLY A 30 -1.43 -8.10 2.91
N LEU A 31 -0.40 -8.88 2.59
CA LEU A 31 -0.44 -10.35 2.68
C LEU A 31 -0.43 -10.84 4.13
N GLY A 32 0.28 -10.17 5.04
CA GLY A 32 0.22 -10.47 6.48
C GLY A 32 -1.17 -10.22 7.05
N THR A 33 -1.82 -9.13 6.63
CA THR A 33 -3.22 -8.84 6.99
C THR A 33 -4.17 -9.86 6.38
N ALA A 34 -3.94 -10.28 5.13
CA ALA A 34 -4.71 -11.35 4.50
C ALA A 34 -4.57 -12.68 5.26
N ALA A 35 -3.38 -13.03 5.73
CA ALA A 35 -3.18 -14.23 6.54
C ALA A 35 -3.94 -14.16 7.87
N ALA A 36 -4.07 -12.97 8.47
CA ALA A 36 -4.82 -12.78 9.70
C ALA A 36 -6.33 -13.06 9.52
N THR A 37 -6.89 -12.93 8.32
CA THR A 37 -8.32 -13.21 8.08
C THR A 37 -8.68 -14.67 8.31
N VAL A 38 -7.73 -15.59 8.15
CA VAL A 38 -7.95 -17.04 8.32
C VAL A 38 -8.35 -17.38 9.76
N ASN A 39 -7.86 -16.60 10.72
CA ASN A 39 -8.11 -16.81 12.15
C ASN A 39 -9.14 -15.82 12.73
N ALA A 40 -9.67 -14.92 11.92
CA ALA A 40 -10.61 -13.89 12.37
C ALA A 40 -12.03 -14.48 12.48
N ALA A 41 -12.69 -14.25 13.61
CA ALA A 41 -14.08 -14.63 13.79
C ALA A 41 -15.02 -13.87 12.83
N GLN A 42 -14.66 -12.63 12.50
CA GLN A 42 -15.37 -11.76 11.56
C GLN A 42 -14.38 -11.21 10.53
N PRO A 43 -14.12 -11.96 9.43
CA PRO A 43 -12.98 -11.68 8.56
C PRO A 43 -13.18 -10.49 7.61
N LEU A 44 -14.42 -10.02 7.42
CA LEU A 44 -14.77 -9.05 6.38
C LEU A 44 -13.95 -7.75 6.48
N GLY A 45 -13.90 -7.13 7.66
CA GLY A 45 -13.17 -5.87 7.86
C GLY A 45 -11.67 -6.00 7.56
N VAL A 46 -11.06 -7.06 8.09
CA VAL A 46 -9.63 -7.37 7.90
C VAL A 46 -9.32 -7.70 6.43
N ALA A 47 -10.19 -8.46 5.76
CA ALA A 47 -10.03 -8.84 4.36
C ALA A 47 -10.10 -7.64 3.42
N LEU A 48 -11.05 -6.72 3.64
CA LEU A 48 -11.15 -5.50 2.84
C LEU A 48 -9.88 -4.65 2.94
N VAL A 49 -9.34 -4.50 4.16
CA VAL A 49 -8.09 -3.77 4.39
C VAL A 49 -6.91 -4.43 3.69
N ALA A 50 -6.79 -5.77 3.79
CA ALA A 50 -5.76 -6.52 3.09
C ALA A 50 -5.82 -6.30 1.56
N ILE A 51 -7.02 -6.43 0.97
CA ILE A 51 -7.23 -6.24 -0.47
C ILE A 51 -6.84 -4.83 -0.90
N MET A 52 -7.24 -3.80 -0.15
CA MET A 52 -6.92 -2.41 -0.46
C MET A 52 -5.40 -2.18 -0.52
N ILE A 53 -4.66 -2.69 0.46
CA ILE A 53 -3.20 -2.50 0.55
C ILE A 53 -2.48 -3.24 -0.57
N VAL A 54 -2.81 -4.51 -0.80
CA VAL A 54 -2.22 -5.31 -1.88
C VAL A 54 -2.51 -4.67 -3.24
N SER A 55 -3.73 -4.16 -3.44
CA SER A 55 -4.11 -3.48 -4.67
C SER A 55 -3.30 -2.20 -4.89
N ASN A 56 -3.13 -1.37 -3.85
CA ASN A 56 -2.32 -0.17 -3.92
C ASN A 56 -0.88 -0.51 -4.34
N ALA A 57 -0.26 -1.47 -3.66
CA ALA A 57 1.08 -1.96 -4.00
C ALA A 57 1.15 -2.50 -5.43
N ALA A 58 0.13 -3.21 -5.89
CA ALA A 58 0.09 -3.83 -7.22
C ALA A 58 0.01 -2.83 -8.38
N VAL A 59 -0.59 -1.65 -8.16
CA VAL A 59 -0.82 -0.66 -9.24
C VAL A 59 0.29 0.39 -9.39
N LEU A 60 1.20 0.51 -8.41
CA LEU A 60 2.31 1.47 -8.45
C LEU A 60 3.30 1.17 -9.58
N THR A 61 3.69 2.15 -10.37
CA THR A 61 4.77 1.99 -11.36
C THR A 61 6.15 1.87 -10.69
N ALA A 62 6.50 0.67 -10.25
CA ALA A 62 7.75 0.32 -9.58
C ALA A 62 8.26 -1.09 -10.00
N PRO A 63 9.45 -1.54 -9.56
CA PRO A 63 10.02 -2.82 -9.98
C PRO A 63 9.17 -4.06 -9.65
N LEU A 64 8.48 -4.09 -8.50
CA LEU A 64 7.67 -5.23 -8.04
C LEU A 64 6.19 -5.10 -8.45
N SER A 65 5.89 -4.27 -9.44
CA SER A 65 4.55 -3.95 -9.87
C SER A 65 3.93 -5.04 -10.71
N ALA A 66 2.72 -5.47 -10.35
CA ALA A 66 1.88 -6.33 -11.19
C ALA A 66 1.25 -5.52 -12.34
N PHE A 67 0.81 -4.29 -12.06
CA PHE A 67 0.18 -3.39 -13.02
C PHE A 67 0.81 -2.00 -12.94
N ARG A 68 1.36 -1.50 -14.05
CA ARG A 68 2.02 -0.19 -14.10
C ARG A 68 1.02 0.93 -14.41
N ILE A 69 0.07 1.17 -13.50
CA ILE A 69 -1.08 2.05 -13.73
C ILE A 69 -0.89 3.42 -13.06
N THR A 70 -0.44 3.45 -11.81
CA THR A 70 -0.36 4.69 -11.01
C THR A 70 1.07 5.25 -10.94
N ASN A 71 1.16 6.55 -10.73
CA ASN A 71 2.41 7.26 -10.42
C ASN A 71 2.58 7.44 -8.90
N ALA A 72 3.75 7.88 -8.45
CA ALA A 72 4.08 8.01 -7.02
C ALA A 72 3.09 8.88 -6.24
N ARG A 73 2.67 10.02 -6.81
CA ARG A 73 1.72 10.94 -6.16
C ARG A 73 0.32 10.33 -6.02
N ALA A 74 -0.16 9.62 -7.04
CA ALA A 74 -1.44 8.92 -6.98
C ALA A 74 -1.39 7.78 -5.94
N HIS A 75 -0.32 6.98 -5.94
CA HIS A 75 -0.09 5.91 -4.96
C HIS A 75 -0.06 6.41 -3.51
N GLN A 76 0.58 7.57 -3.28
CA GLN A 76 0.59 8.22 -1.98
C GLN A 76 -0.80 8.60 -1.50
N LEU A 77 -1.58 9.28 -2.36
CA LEU A 77 -2.93 9.71 -2.01
C LEU A 77 -3.84 8.51 -1.73
N LEU A 78 -3.73 7.45 -2.54
CA LEU A 78 -4.44 6.20 -2.32
C LEU A 78 -4.03 5.55 -0.99
N GLY A 79 -2.73 5.49 -0.67
CA GLY A 79 -2.27 4.92 0.59
C GLY A 79 -2.75 5.70 1.82
N ILE A 80 -2.80 7.04 1.76
CA ILE A 80 -3.40 7.88 2.82
C ILE A 80 -4.90 7.58 2.93
N ALA A 81 -5.62 7.52 1.81
CA ALA A 81 -7.05 7.21 1.82
C ALA A 81 -7.31 5.81 2.42
N ILE A 82 -6.51 4.81 2.07
CA ILE A 82 -6.59 3.45 2.62
C ILE A 82 -6.36 3.47 4.13
N ALA A 83 -5.38 4.23 4.63
CA ALA A 83 -5.16 4.36 6.07
C ALA A 83 -6.40 4.92 6.79
N LEU A 84 -6.98 6.01 6.26
CA LEU A 84 -8.18 6.62 6.85
C LEU A 84 -9.39 5.67 6.80
N VAL A 85 -9.63 5.03 5.66
CA VAL A 85 -10.72 4.06 5.49
C VAL A 85 -10.52 2.87 6.42
N SER A 86 -9.29 2.41 6.63
CA SER A 86 -8.99 1.31 7.56
C SER A 86 -9.33 1.67 9.00
N VAL A 87 -9.07 2.91 9.43
CA VAL A 87 -9.51 3.41 10.74
C VAL A 87 -11.03 3.42 10.84
N VAL A 88 -11.73 3.90 9.80
CA VAL A 88 -13.20 3.87 9.74
C VAL A 88 -13.72 2.43 9.83
N ILE A 89 -13.11 1.49 9.11
CA ILE A 89 -13.46 0.06 9.17
C ILE A 89 -13.28 -0.48 10.58
N ALA A 90 -12.16 -0.17 11.24
CA ALA A 90 -11.88 -0.64 12.60
C ALA A 90 -12.92 -0.18 13.63
N VAL A 91 -13.54 0.99 13.43
CA VAL A 91 -14.54 1.53 14.38
C VAL A 91 -15.98 1.25 13.99
N THR A 92 -16.27 0.93 12.72
CA THR A 92 -17.65 0.75 12.22
C THR A 92 -18.00 -0.69 11.90
N ILE A 93 -17.04 -1.53 11.51
CA ILE A 93 -17.28 -2.94 11.17
C ILE A 93 -17.07 -3.79 12.43
N PRO A 94 -18.03 -4.65 12.79
CA PRO A 94 -17.83 -5.61 13.87
C PRO A 94 -16.60 -6.48 13.60
N MET A 95 -15.71 -6.56 14.60
CA MET A 95 -14.58 -7.48 14.63
C MET A 95 -14.12 -7.71 16.08
N ASP A 96 -13.38 -8.80 16.30
CA ASP A 96 -12.75 -9.03 17.60
C ASP A 96 -11.60 -8.04 17.84
N VAL A 97 -11.20 -7.88 19.12
CA VAL A 97 -10.17 -6.90 19.52
C VAL A 97 -8.85 -7.16 18.82
N SER A 98 -8.46 -8.42 18.58
CA SER A 98 -7.21 -8.74 17.89
C SER A 98 -7.25 -8.26 16.45
N SER A 99 -8.31 -8.57 15.72
CA SER A 99 -8.56 -8.07 14.36
C SER A 99 -8.58 -6.55 14.29
N GLN A 100 -9.21 -5.89 15.27
CA GLN A 100 -9.25 -4.43 15.36
C GLN A 100 -7.86 -3.82 15.53
N LEU A 101 -7.04 -4.39 16.42
CA LEU A 101 -5.67 -3.96 16.64
C LEU A 101 -4.80 -4.15 15.39
N ILE A 102 -4.97 -5.25 14.67
CA ILE A 102 -4.29 -5.50 13.39
C ILE A 102 -4.64 -4.41 12.38
N VAL A 103 -5.94 -4.13 12.19
CA VAL A 103 -6.39 -3.12 11.23
C VAL A 103 -5.85 -1.73 11.60
N ILE A 104 -5.88 -1.35 12.88
CA ILE A 104 -5.34 -0.06 13.35
C ILE A 104 -3.83 0.01 13.14
N ALA A 105 -3.08 -1.03 13.52
CA ALA A 105 -1.63 -1.06 13.37
C ALA A 105 -1.21 -0.93 11.90
N VAL A 106 -1.92 -1.65 11.01
CA VAL A 106 -1.70 -1.62 9.57
C VAL A 106 -2.11 -0.26 8.99
N ALA A 107 -3.20 0.36 9.45
CA ALA A 107 -3.61 1.70 9.04
C ALA A 107 -2.52 2.73 9.36
N VAL A 108 -1.95 2.67 10.57
CA VAL A 108 -0.85 3.54 11.00
C VAL A 108 0.39 3.32 10.12
N ALA A 109 0.77 2.06 9.90
CA ALA A 109 1.90 1.74 9.04
C ALA A 109 1.68 2.26 7.60
N GLN A 110 0.53 1.97 7.00
CA GLN A 110 0.19 2.40 5.64
C GLN A 110 0.19 3.93 5.50
N GLY A 111 -0.38 4.64 6.48
CA GLY A 111 -0.36 6.09 6.52
C GLY A 111 1.07 6.63 6.61
N PHE A 112 1.90 6.07 7.50
CA PHE A 112 3.30 6.44 7.64
C PHE A 112 4.09 6.20 6.34
N LEU A 113 3.97 5.01 5.74
CA LEU A 113 4.64 4.68 4.48
C LEU A 113 4.25 5.65 3.36
N SER A 114 2.95 5.99 3.28
CA SER A 114 2.41 6.91 2.29
C SER A 114 2.97 8.33 2.46
N VAL A 115 2.98 8.86 3.69
CA VAL A 115 3.50 10.21 3.96
C VAL A 115 5.02 10.27 3.80
N ARG A 116 5.75 9.27 4.31
CA ARG A 116 7.22 9.29 4.36
C ARG A 116 7.87 9.04 3.00
N PHE A 117 7.26 8.21 2.16
CA PHE A 117 7.87 7.73 0.92
C PHE A 117 7.05 8.03 -0.35
N GLY A 118 5.84 8.58 -0.21
CA GLY A 118 4.92 8.81 -1.33
C GLY A 118 5.36 9.86 -2.34
N ASN A 119 6.21 10.82 -1.95
CA ASN A 119 6.73 11.85 -2.87
C ASN A 119 7.90 11.37 -3.75
N GLY A 120 8.39 10.14 -3.56
CA GLY A 120 9.70 9.76 -4.07
C GLY A 120 10.81 10.49 -3.32
N PHE A 121 11.95 9.83 -3.13
CA PHE A 121 13.15 10.47 -2.57
C PHE A 121 13.79 11.44 -3.58
#